data_AF-A0A1G8FNL6-F1
#
_entry.id   AF-A0A1G8FNL6-F1
#
_cell.length_a   1.000
_cell.length_b   1.000
_cell.length_c   1.000
_cell.angle_alpha   90.00
_cell.angle_beta   90.00
_cell.angle_gamma   90.00
#
_symmetry.space_group_name_H-M   'P 1'
#
loop_
_entity.id
_entity.type
_entity.pdbx_description
1 polymer ?
#
loop_
_entity_poly.entity_id
_entity_poly.type
_entity_poly.pdbx_seq_one_letter_code
_entity_poly.pdbx_strand_id
1 'polypeptide(L)'
;MITSVNSFAIRLVNLPNQNEVNYINTDPYIVSSNIRKHTIIDYTYQNENHRYKMTACHPSAHHLPSLERDVQMVRDGLDLYTIDTHYMKSELISSKNKVTIVEGMSVAFINPDLFDLKIYFYTDGETELMLTRTRSVATLSYRKK
;
A
#
# COMPACT_ATOMS: atom_id res chain seq x y z
N MET A 1 13.30 13.36 -10.61
CA MET A 1 13.73 12.66 -9.39
C MET A 1 12.49 12.02 -8.76
N ILE A 2 12.41 10.69 -8.70
CA ILE A 2 11.32 9.95 -8.03
C ILE A 2 11.64 10.02 -6.54
N THR A 3 10.84 10.72 -5.75
CA THR A 3 11.11 10.97 -4.32
C THR A 3 10.39 9.96 -3.40
N SER A 4 9.52 9.12 -3.95
CA SER A 4 8.86 7.96 -3.30
C SER A 4 8.13 7.07 -4.31
N VAL A 5 7.77 5.83 -3.94
CA VAL A 5 6.96 4.90 -4.76
C VAL A 5 5.63 5.53 -5.19
N ASN A 6 4.95 6.20 -4.26
CA ASN A 6 3.73 6.97 -4.52
C ASN A 6 3.93 8.01 -5.66
N SER A 7 5.09 8.69 -5.72
CA SER A 7 5.38 9.64 -6.80
C SER A 7 5.52 9.00 -8.20
N PHE A 8 5.83 7.71 -8.29
CA PHE A 8 5.88 6.99 -9.57
C PHE A 8 4.48 6.61 -10.05
N ALA A 9 3.68 5.98 -9.18
CA ALA A 9 2.32 5.57 -9.54
C ALA A 9 1.44 6.77 -9.91
N ILE A 10 1.51 7.87 -9.15
CA ILE A 10 0.82 9.13 -9.49
C ILE A 10 1.25 9.65 -10.86
N ARG A 11 2.54 9.60 -11.21
CA ARG A 11 3.00 10.04 -12.54
C ARG A 11 2.43 9.18 -13.65
N LEU A 12 2.29 7.88 -13.42
CA LEU A 12 1.73 6.92 -14.36
C LEU A 12 0.24 7.15 -14.58
N VAL A 13 -0.52 7.35 -13.50
CA VAL A 13 -1.95 7.73 -13.56
C VAL A 13 -2.12 9.07 -14.29
N ASN A 14 -1.19 10.00 -14.11
CA ASN A 14 -1.27 11.34 -14.71
C ASN A 14 -0.81 11.44 -16.18
N LEU A 15 -0.38 10.34 -16.80
CA LEU A 15 -0.04 10.35 -18.24
C LEU A 15 -1.26 10.74 -19.10
N PRO A 16 -1.05 11.25 -20.33
CA PRO A 16 -2.16 11.55 -21.23
C PRO A 16 -3.07 10.31 -21.40
N ASN A 17 -4.40 10.49 -21.27
CA ASN A 17 -5.46 9.46 -21.15
C ASN A 17 -5.88 9.02 -19.72
N GLN A 18 -5.79 9.93 -18.74
CA GLN A 18 -6.17 9.73 -17.32
C GLN A 18 -7.56 9.09 -17.09
N ASN A 19 -8.52 9.29 -18.00
CA ASN A 19 -9.89 8.80 -17.85
C ASN A 19 -10.05 7.28 -18.08
N GLU A 20 -8.99 6.55 -18.39
CA GLU A 20 -9.03 5.11 -18.65
C GLU A 20 -8.26 4.27 -17.62
N VAL A 21 -7.81 4.88 -16.52
CA VAL A 21 -6.96 4.23 -15.50
C VAL A 21 -7.62 4.27 -14.13
N ASN A 22 -7.79 3.09 -13.54
CA ASN A 22 -8.16 2.93 -12.14
C ASN A 22 -6.90 2.98 -11.24
N TYR A 23 -7.05 3.47 -10.02
CA TYR A 23 -6.00 3.51 -9.01
C TYR A 23 -6.50 2.95 -7.68
N ILE A 24 -5.78 1.98 -7.13
CA ILE A 24 -6.05 1.39 -5.81
C ILE A 24 -4.83 1.63 -4.93
N ASN A 25 -4.98 2.49 -3.93
CA ASN A 25 -4.02 2.60 -2.84
C ASN A 25 -4.28 1.48 -1.82
N THR A 26 -3.24 0.78 -1.39
CA THR A 26 -3.35 -0.34 -0.44
C THR A 26 -3.18 0.03 1.03
N ASP A 27 -2.86 1.28 1.36
CA ASP A 27 -2.78 1.80 2.74
C ASP A 27 -4.08 1.60 3.54
N PRO A 28 -5.29 1.78 2.97
CA PRO A 28 -6.55 1.49 3.66
C PRO A 28 -6.72 0.03 4.10
N TYR A 29 -5.97 -0.90 3.51
CA TYR A 29 -5.98 -2.32 3.88
C TYR A 29 -5.04 -2.61 5.06
N ILE A 30 -4.22 -1.65 5.49
CA ILE A 30 -3.36 -1.79 6.66
C ILE A 30 -4.22 -1.63 7.91
N VAL A 31 -4.12 -2.60 8.83
CA VAL A 31 -4.76 -2.55 10.15
C VAL A 31 -4.37 -1.24 10.84
N SER A 32 -5.36 -0.59 11.45
CA SER A 32 -5.18 0.71 12.11
C SER A 32 -3.98 0.72 13.06
N SER A 33 -3.19 1.79 13.00
CA SER A 33 -2.05 2.00 13.91
C SER A 33 -2.45 1.99 15.38
N ASN A 34 -3.69 2.35 15.70
CA ASN A 34 -4.24 2.30 17.05
C ASN A 34 -4.35 0.87 17.60
N ILE A 35 -4.54 -0.13 16.74
CA ILE A 35 -4.52 -1.53 17.12
C ILE A 35 -3.07 -2.02 17.16
N ARG A 36 -2.34 -1.84 16.04
CA ARG A 36 -0.98 -2.37 15.86
C ARG A 36 0.00 -1.96 16.96
N LYS A 37 -0.08 -0.72 17.46
CA LYS A 37 0.81 -0.23 18.54
C LYS A 37 0.66 -0.98 19.87
N HIS A 38 -0.46 -1.66 20.07
CA HIS A 38 -0.79 -2.46 21.24
C HIS A 38 -0.76 -3.96 20.97
N THR A 39 -0.42 -4.38 19.74
CA THR A 39 -0.35 -5.80 19.36
C THR A 39 1.11 -6.24 19.28
N ILE A 40 1.42 -7.34 19.96
CA ILE A 40 2.68 -8.06 19.84
C ILE A 40 2.41 -9.30 19.00
N ILE A 41 3.31 -9.60 18.07
CA ILE A 41 3.25 -10.79 17.23
C ILE A 41 4.49 -11.64 17.46
N ASP A 42 4.28 -12.95 17.39
CA ASP A 42 5.33 -13.95 17.32
C ASP A 42 5.48 -14.37 15.85
N TYR A 43 6.69 -14.32 15.31
CA TYR A 43 6.97 -14.75 13.94
C TYR A 43 8.35 -15.39 13.84
N THR A 44 8.47 -16.35 12.92
CA THR A 44 9.73 -17.02 12.63
C THR A 44 10.38 -16.37 11.42
N TYR A 45 11.61 -15.90 11.56
CA TYR A 45 12.43 -15.38 10.47
C TYR A 45 13.83 -15.95 10.58
N GLN A 46 14.39 -16.46 9.48
CA GLN A 46 15.69 -17.15 9.48
C GLN A 46 15.82 -18.27 10.53
N ASN A 47 14.75 -19.03 10.75
CA ASN A 47 14.63 -20.07 11.79
C ASN A 47 14.74 -19.57 13.25
N GLU A 48 14.72 -18.26 13.47
CA GLU A 48 14.67 -17.67 14.81
C GLU A 48 13.26 -17.16 15.12
N ASN A 49 12.81 -17.39 16.36
CA ASN A 49 11.54 -16.87 16.83
C ASN A 49 11.72 -15.46 17.36
N HIS A 50 10.93 -14.54 16.82
CA HIS A 50 10.93 -13.14 17.21
C HIS A 50 9.60 -12.76 17.82
N ARG A 51 9.65 -11.94 18.88
CA ARG A 51 8.48 -11.40 19.56
C ARG A 51 8.58 -9.88 19.64
N TYR A 52 7.91 -9.19 18.72
CA TYR A 52 7.97 -7.74 18.61
C TYR A 52 6.60 -7.11 18.37
N LYS A 53 6.53 -5.79 18.51
CA LYS A 53 5.34 -5.02 18.15
C LYS A 53 5.03 -5.19 16.67
N MET A 54 3.74 -5.29 16.34
CA MET A 54 3.28 -5.40 14.96
C MET A 54 3.58 -4.10 14.19
N THR A 55 4.49 -4.17 13.22
CA THR A 55 4.79 -3.06 12.31
C THR A 55 3.94 -3.16 11.04
N ALA A 56 3.88 -2.09 10.25
CA ALA A 56 3.18 -2.12 8.95
C ALA A 56 3.91 -2.99 7.92
N CYS A 57 5.17 -3.36 8.17
CA CYS A 57 5.96 -4.18 7.27
C CYS A 57 5.67 -5.69 7.42
N HIS A 58 4.92 -6.09 8.44
CA HIS A 58 4.57 -7.50 8.66
C HIS A 58 3.27 -7.86 7.91
N PRO A 59 3.18 -9.00 7.21
CA PRO A 59 1.99 -9.38 6.43
C PRO A 59 0.70 -9.42 7.28
N SER A 60 0.78 -9.88 8.53
CA SER A 60 -0.38 -9.88 9.45
C SER A 60 -0.92 -8.50 9.82
N ALA A 61 -0.22 -7.42 9.46
CA ALA A 61 -0.70 -6.05 9.63
C ALA A 61 -1.66 -5.61 8.51
N HIS A 62 -2.01 -6.50 7.57
CA HIS A 62 -2.78 -6.18 6.36
C HIS A 62 -4.01 -7.06 6.23
N HIS A 63 -5.11 -6.49 5.77
CA HIS A 63 -6.33 -7.18 5.39
C HIS A 63 -6.20 -7.81 3.99
N LEU A 64 -5.28 -8.77 3.85
CA LEU A 64 -4.96 -9.40 2.57
C LEU A 64 -6.16 -10.03 1.84
N PRO A 65 -7.08 -10.77 2.51
CA PRO A 65 -8.23 -11.36 1.82
C PRO A 65 -9.16 -10.30 1.20
N SER A 66 -9.29 -9.14 1.83
CA SER A 66 -10.08 -8.03 1.28
C SER A 66 -9.41 -7.45 0.03
N LEU A 67 -8.09 -7.29 0.06
CA LEU A 67 -7.35 -6.79 -1.09
C LEU A 67 -7.41 -7.78 -2.26
N GLU A 68 -7.20 -9.08 -2.01
CA GLU A 68 -7.29 -10.11 -3.04
C GLU A 68 -8.68 -10.14 -3.69
N ARG A 69 -9.73 -10.11 -2.87
CA ARG A 69 -11.11 -10.03 -3.35
C ARG A 69 -11.31 -8.80 -4.25
N ASP A 70 -10.87 -7.63 -3.82
CA ASP A 70 -11.09 -6.39 -4.57
C ASP A 70 -10.32 -6.42 -5.90
N VAL A 71 -9.07 -6.91 -5.92
CA VAL A 71 -8.29 -7.06 -7.15
C VAL A 71 -8.93 -8.09 -8.10
N GLN A 72 -9.43 -9.21 -7.57
CA GLN A 72 -10.17 -10.20 -8.36
C GLN A 72 -11.43 -9.62 -8.98
N MET A 73 -12.23 -8.87 -8.20
CA MET A 73 -13.44 -8.22 -8.70
C MET A 73 -13.13 -7.29 -9.88
N VAL A 74 -12.06 -6.49 -9.79
CA VAL A 74 -11.65 -5.62 -10.89
C VAL A 74 -11.25 -6.42 -12.12
N ARG A 75 -10.47 -7.49 -11.95
CA ARG A 75 -10.03 -8.37 -13.04
C ARG A 75 -11.22 -9.06 -13.73
N ASP A 76 -12.25 -9.39 -12.97
CA ASP A 76 -13.49 -9.99 -13.47
C ASP A 76 -14.46 -8.95 -14.08
N GLY A 77 -14.04 -7.68 -14.16
CA GLY A 77 -14.82 -6.62 -14.79
C GLY A 77 -15.98 -6.10 -13.92
N LEU A 78 -15.86 -6.16 -12.59
CA LEU A 78 -16.84 -5.63 -11.66
C LEU A 78 -16.47 -4.21 -11.22
N ASP A 79 -17.49 -3.36 -11.10
CA ASP A 79 -17.36 -2.06 -10.44
C ASP A 79 -17.30 -2.26 -8.91
N LEU A 80 -16.41 -1.53 -8.24
CA LEU A 80 -16.33 -1.53 -6.78
C LEU A 80 -15.92 -0.19 -6.22
N TYR A 81 -16.26 0.04 -4.96
CA TYR A 81 -15.80 1.20 -4.19
C TYR A 81 -14.60 0.81 -3.33
N THR A 82 -13.53 1.62 -3.34
CA THR A 82 -12.39 1.44 -2.44
C THR A 82 -12.79 1.68 -0.98
N ILE A 83 -11.97 1.20 -0.05
CA ILE A 83 -12.23 1.35 1.39
C ILE A 83 -12.21 2.85 1.78
N ASP A 84 -13.30 3.32 2.39
CA ASP A 84 -13.37 4.65 2.97
C ASP A 84 -12.58 4.72 4.30
N THR A 85 -11.80 5.78 4.49
CA THR A 85 -11.06 6.03 5.72
C THR A 85 -11.12 7.51 6.10
N HIS A 86 -10.73 7.84 7.34
CA HIS A 86 -10.72 9.23 7.81
C HIS A 86 -9.75 10.16 7.05
N TYR A 87 -8.79 9.62 6.29
CA TYR A 87 -7.79 10.40 5.53
C TYR A 87 -7.89 10.21 4.01
N MET A 88 -8.73 9.28 3.55
CA MET A 88 -8.90 8.96 2.14
C MET A 88 -10.35 8.56 1.91
N LYS A 89 -11.03 9.33 1.07
CA LYS A 89 -12.41 9.05 0.67
C LYS A 89 -12.44 7.86 -0.28
N SER A 90 -13.48 7.05 -0.17
CA SER A 90 -13.77 6.00 -1.14
C SER A 90 -13.93 6.54 -2.57
N GLU A 91 -13.36 5.83 -3.53
CA GLU A 91 -13.42 6.11 -4.97
C GLU A 91 -14.00 4.91 -5.72
N LEU A 92 -14.74 5.18 -6.80
CA LEU A 92 -15.27 4.15 -7.67
C LEU A 92 -14.18 3.65 -8.62
N ILE A 93 -13.87 2.36 -8.53
CA ILE A 93 -13.10 1.62 -9.51
C ILE A 93 -14.08 1.10 -10.56
N SER A 94 -13.96 1.61 -11.79
CA SER A 94 -14.87 1.24 -12.86
C SER A 94 -14.28 0.18 -13.76
N SER A 95 -15.06 -0.85 -14.03
CA SER A 95 -14.84 -1.89 -15.05
C SER A 95 -14.66 -1.35 -16.47
N LYS A 96 -15.09 -0.10 -16.73
CA LYS A 96 -14.91 0.58 -18.02
C LYS A 96 -13.46 0.99 -18.28
N ASN A 97 -12.66 1.15 -17.23
CA ASN A 97 -11.26 1.52 -17.34
C ASN A 97 -10.41 0.29 -17.67
N LYS A 98 -9.49 0.44 -18.61
CA LYS A 98 -8.74 -0.69 -19.19
C LYS A 98 -7.52 -1.08 -18.36
N VAL A 99 -7.04 -0.17 -17.53
CA VAL A 99 -5.83 -0.37 -16.73
C VAL A 99 -6.16 -0.09 -15.28
N THR A 100 -5.71 -0.96 -14.38
CA THR A 100 -5.78 -0.72 -12.93
C THR A 100 -4.38 -0.78 -12.34
N ILE A 101 -4.01 0.28 -11.62
CA ILE A 101 -2.75 0.37 -10.88
C ILE A 101 -3.05 0.11 -9.42
N VAL A 102 -2.42 -0.91 -8.84
CA VAL A 102 -2.50 -1.22 -7.41
C VAL A 102 -1.16 -0.89 -6.77
N GLU A 103 -1.15 0.03 -5.81
CA GLU A 103 0.08 0.58 -5.23
C GLU A 103 0.11 0.43 -3.71
N GLY A 104 1.31 0.15 -3.20
CA GLY A 104 1.62 0.11 -1.78
C GLY A 104 2.11 -1.26 -1.30
N MET A 105 2.42 -1.34 0.00
CA MET A 105 3.17 -2.46 0.56
C MET A 105 2.38 -3.78 0.57
N SER A 106 1.05 -3.71 0.72
CA SER A 106 0.18 -4.90 0.80
C SER A 106 0.26 -5.77 -0.45
N VAL A 107 0.59 -5.18 -1.61
CA VAL A 107 0.78 -5.90 -2.88
C VAL A 107 1.87 -6.95 -2.78
N ALA A 108 2.89 -6.75 -1.93
CA ALA A 108 3.97 -7.71 -1.74
C ALA A 108 3.54 -9.00 -1.03
N PHE A 109 2.34 -9.04 -0.44
CA PHE A 109 1.87 -10.13 0.41
C PHE A 109 0.67 -10.92 -0.15
N ILE A 110 0.09 -10.49 -1.28
CA ILE A 110 -1.03 -11.19 -1.92
C ILE A 110 -0.56 -12.04 -3.10
N ASN A 111 -1.43 -12.90 -3.64
CA ASN A 111 -1.12 -13.76 -4.77
C ASN A 111 -0.61 -12.96 -6.00
N PRO A 112 0.66 -13.15 -6.44
CA PRO A 112 1.25 -12.41 -7.55
C PRO A 112 0.65 -12.74 -8.92
N ASP A 113 -0.15 -13.80 -9.05
CA ASP A 113 -0.83 -14.21 -10.29
C ASP A 113 -2.07 -13.36 -10.59
N LEU A 114 -2.48 -12.51 -9.63
CA LEU A 114 -3.54 -11.53 -9.83
C LEU A 114 -3.11 -10.39 -10.77
N PHE A 115 -1.81 -10.21 -11.02
CA PHE A 115 -1.25 -9.08 -11.76
C PHE A 115 -0.60 -9.49 -13.07
N ASP A 116 -0.95 -8.78 -14.16
CA ASP A 116 -0.32 -8.95 -15.47
C ASP A 116 1.10 -8.37 -15.52
N LEU A 117 1.35 -7.29 -14.78
CA LEU A 117 2.64 -6.61 -14.68
C LEU A 117 2.96 -6.23 -13.24
N LYS A 118 4.21 -6.46 -12.82
CA LYS A 118 4.71 -6.20 -11.47
C LYS A 118 5.96 -5.32 -11.53
N ILE A 119 5.97 -4.24 -10.77
CA ILE A 119 7.09 -3.29 -10.67
C ILE A 119 7.45 -3.16 -9.18
N TYR A 120 8.67 -3.57 -8.82
CA TYR A 120 9.18 -3.49 -7.45
C TYR A 120 10.30 -2.46 -7.37
N PHE A 121 10.15 -1.49 -6.47
CA PHE A 121 11.19 -0.51 -6.16
C PHE A 121 11.97 -0.96 -4.94
N TYR A 122 13.17 -1.47 -5.16
CA TYR A 122 14.09 -1.81 -4.08
C TYR A 122 14.92 -0.57 -3.73
N THR A 123 14.99 -0.28 -2.43
CA THR A 123 15.82 0.77 -1.86
C THR A 123 16.74 0.11 -0.84
N ASP A 124 18.02 0.47 -0.82
CA ASP A 124 18.93 -0.03 0.20
C ASP A 124 18.58 0.54 1.59
N GLY A 125 19.02 -0.15 2.65
CA GLY A 125 18.64 0.20 4.01
C GLY A 125 19.12 1.59 4.46
N GLU A 126 20.27 2.06 3.96
CA GLU A 126 20.79 3.40 4.27
C GLU A 126 19.89 4.48 3.65
N THR A 127 19.49 4.30 2.40
CA THR A 127 18.60 5.20 1.69
C THR A 127 17.19 5.20 2.31
N GLU A 128 16.65 4.04 2.68
CA GLU A 128 15.36 3.94 3.37
C GLU A 128 15.40 4.63 4.74
N LEU A 129 16.49 4.45 5.50
CA LEU A 129 16.69 5.09 6.79
C LEU A 129 16.74 6.62 6.66
N MET A 130 17.49 7.13 5.66
CA MET A 130 17.53 8.57 5.33
C MET A 130 16.15 9.14 4.98
N LEU A 131 15.40 8.44 4.13
CA LEU A 131 14.04 8.85 3.74
C LEU A 131 13.09 8.84 4.93
N THR A 132 13.16 7.81 5.78
CA THR A 132 12.35 7.67 6.99
C THR A 132 12.66 8.77 8.01
N ARG A 133 13.94 9.10 8.20
CA ARG A 133 14.38 10.22 9.05
C ARG A 133 13.80 11.54 8.55
N THR A 134 13.92 11.83 7.26
CA THR A 134 13.39 13.06 6.66
C THR A 134 11.88 13.17 6.82
N ARG A 135 11.13 12.09 6.57
CA ARG A 135 9.66 12.04 6.78
C ARG A 135 9.29 12.27 8.25
N SER A 136 10.03 11.66 9.18
CA SER A 136 9.78 11.79 10.62
C SER A 136 10.06 13.20 11.15
N VAL A 137 11.08 13.89 10.63
CA VAL A 137 11.40 15.28 10.98
C VAL A 137 10.34 16.25 10.45
N ALA A 138 9.78 15.99 9.26
CA ALA A 138 8.64 16.75 8.77
C ALA A 138 7.43 16.62 9.72
N THR A 139 7.14 15.43 10.25
CA THR A 139 6.04 15.22 11.22
C THR A 139 6.27 15.93 12.56
N LEU A 140 7.52 16.02 13.04
CA LEU A 140 7.86 16.76 14.27
C LEU A 140 7.69 18.28 14.12
N SER A 141 7.90 18.81 12.91
CA SER A 141 7.80 20.24 12.61
C SER A 141 6.34 20.74 12.65
N TYR A 142 5.37 19.88 12.32
CA TYR A 142 3.93 20.19 12.40
C TYR A 142 3.34 20.09 13.82
N ARG A 143 4.04 19.51 14.79
CA ARG A 143 3.60 19.43 16.21
C ARG A 143 4.13 20.56 17.09
N LYS A 144 4.92 21.49 16.53
CA LYS A 144 5.50 22.65 17.24
C LYS A 144 4.89 24.00 16.82
N LYS A 145 3.74 24.01 16.14
CA LYS A 145 2.94 25.21 15.88
C LYS A 145 1.59 25.10 16.55
#